data_AF-A0A6G3R3W1-F1
#
_entry.id   AF-A0A6G3R3W1-F1
#
_cell.length_a   1.000
_cell.length_b   1.000
_cell.length_c   1.000
_cell.angle_alpha   90.00
_cell.angle_beta   90.00
_cell.angle_gamma   90.00
#
_symmetry.space_group_name_H-M   'P 1'
#
loop_
_entity.id
_entity.type
_entity.pdbx_description
1 polymer ?
#
loop_
_entity_poly.entity_id
_entity_poly.type
_entity_poly.pdbx_seq_one_letter_code
_entity_poly.pdbx_strand_id
1 'polypeptide(L)'
;RADGPGPRATLLAGAGAFGRDAAAYPHPWPPPFTTIAWRLSHLSEMLALRADHTAGSRRLTRDDHPVPGDRDAAVAAFRAGAAAWRKALLGVDDTALDTVGLCTYPHGSDAEEPFIDIVWWVNQEVLHHGAEIALIRDLYRERGVRGH
;
A
#
# COMPACT_ATOMS: atom_id res chain seq x y z
N ARG A 1 -8.13 -7.45 15.78
CA ARG A 1 -7.83 -6.11 16.35
C ARG A 1 -7.77 -6.11 17.89
N ALA A 2 -8.38 -7.09 18.57
CA ALA A 2 -8.41 -7.14 20.04
C ALA A 2 -7.02 -7.18 20.69
N ASP A 3 -6.02 -7.76 20.01
CA ASP A 3 -4.65 -7.86 20.52
C ASP A 3 -3.87 -6.53 20.52
N GLY A 4 -4.45 -5.47 19.95
CA GLY A 4 -3.80 -4.16 19.82
C GLY A 4 -2.66 -4.13 18.80
N PRO A 5 -1.97 -2.98 18.65
CA PRO A 5 -0.81 -2.85 17.78
C PRO A 5 0.39 -3.63 18.33
N GLY A 6 1.25 -4.09 17.41
CA GLY A 6 2.51 -4.73 17.76
C GLY A 6 3.51 -3.79 18.46
N PRO A 7 4.61 -4.31 19.01
CA PRO A 7 5.64 -3.50 19.64
C PRO A 7 6.19 -2.42 18.69
N ARG A 8 6.17 -1.16 19.13
CA ARG A 8 6.53 0.06 18.36
C ARG A 8 5.50 0.58 17.36
N ALA A 9 4.31 -0.01 17.28
CA ALA A 9 3.15 0.62 16.66
C ALA A 9 2.28 1.30 17.72
N THR A 10 1.62 2.40 17.35
CA THR A 10 0.73 3.15 18.25
C THR A 10 -0.74 2.96 17.90
N LEU A 11 -1.04 2.47 16.69
CA LEU A 11 -2.40 2.23 16.21
C LEU A 11 -2.44 1.12 15.15
N LEU A 12 -3.65 0.66 14.87
CA LEU A 12 -3.97 -0.29 13.81
C LEU A 12 -4.77 0.41 12.71
N ALA A 13 -4.17 0.59 11.53
CA ALA A 13 -4.81 1.21 10.37
C ALA A 13 -5.65 0.20 9.58
N GLY A 14 -6.67 0.68 8.86
CA GLY A 14 -7.50 -0.12 7.96
C GLY A 14 -8.93 -0.35 8.45
N ALA A 15 -9.65 -1.24 7.79
CA ALA A 15 -10.98 -1.73 8.19
C ALA A 15 -10.99 -3.24 8.50
N GLY A 16 -12.08 -3.70 9.13
CA GLY A 16 -12.37 -5.13 9.35
C GLY A 16 -11.75 -5.71 10.63
N ALA A 17 -11.75 -7.04 10.72
CA ALA A 17 -11.32 -7.77 11.92
C ALA A 17 -9.82 -7.63 12.22
N PHE A 18 -9.02 -7.34 11.19
CA PHE A 18 -7.57 -7.14 11.28
C PHE A 18 -7.21 -5.67 11.09
N GLY A 19 -5.99 -5.31 11.46
CA GLY A 19 -5.46 -3.97 11.27
C GLY A 19 -3.96 -4.05 11.00
N ARG A 20 -3.45 -3.08 10.25
CA ARG A 20 -2.04 -2.98 9.93
C ARG A 20 -1.36 -2.06 10.95
N ASP A 21 -0.28 -2.54 11.56
CA ASP A 21 0.53 -1.74 12.48
C ASP A 21 0.94 -0.41 11.85
N ALA A 22 0.67 0.69 12.56
CA ALA A 22 0.99 2.05 12.14
C ALA A 22 1.41 2.90 13.34
N ALA A 23 2.09 4.00 13.05
CA ALA A 23 2.49 4.99 14.04
C ALA A 23 2.20 6.40 13.52
N ALA A 24 1.69 7.27 14.41
CA ALA A 24 1.56 8.68 14.11
C ALA A 24 2.95 9.33 13.90
N TYR A 25 2.98 10.49 13.24
CA TYR A 25 4.21 11.28 13.17
C TYR A 25 4.55 11.87 14.55
N PRO A 26 5.84 11.92 14.96
CA PRO A 26 7.01 11.42 14.23
C PRO A 26 7.09 9.90 14.25
N HIS A 27 7.48 9.31 13.11
CA HIS A 27 7.59 7.86 12.99
C HIS A 27 8.75 7.30 13.86
N PRO A 28 8.63 6.07 14.39
CA PRO A 28 9.68 5.44 15.19
C PRO A 28 11.01 5.34 14.44
N TRP A 29 12.11 5.67 15.13
CA TRP A 29 13.47 5.48 14.63
C TRP A 29 14.28 4.54 15.54
N PRO A 30 14.93 3.49 14.99
CA PRO A 30 14.87 3.04 13.60
C PRO A 30 13.49 2.47 13.23
N PRO A 31 13.10 2.48 11.94
CA PRO A 31 11.81 1.93 11.52
C PRO A 31 11.71 0.45 11.90
N PRO A 32 10.52 -0.04 12.28
CA PRO A 32 10.33 -1.45 12.56
C PRO A 32 10.44 -2.31 11.31
N PHE A 33 10.90 -3.54 11.48
CA PHE A 33 10.89 -4.52 10.40
C PHE A 33 9.43 -4.96 10.16
N THR A 34 8.90 -4.64 8.99
CA THR A 34 7.54 -5.00 8.61
C THR A 34 7.49 -6.45 8.09
N THR A 35 6.31 -7.08 8.12
CA THR A 35 6.12 -8.46 7.61
C THR A 35 5.72 -8.47 6.12
N ILE A 36 5.68 -9.65 5.49
CA ILE A 36 5.08 -9.78 4.14
C ILE A 36 3.60 -9.37 4.16
N ALA A 37 2.85 -9.74 5.21
CA ALA A 37 1.45 -9.38 5.35
C ALA A 37 1.27 -7.85 5.46
N TRP A 38 2.13 -7.18 6.23
CA TRP A 38 2.13 -5.72 6.33
C TRP A 38 2.38 -5.06 4.96
N ARG A 39 3.38 -5.53 4.21
CA ARG A 39 3.74 -4.97 2.90
C ARG A 39 2.67 -5.21 1.83
N LEU A 40 2.04 -6.39 1.80
CA LEU A 40 0.91 -6.65 0.89
C LEU A 40 -0.30 -5.79 1.23
N SER A 41 -0.61 -5.61 2.52
CA SER A 41 -1.67 -4.70 2.96
C SER A 41 -1.36 -3.25 2.56
N HIS A 42 -0.12 -2.79 2.75
CA HIS A 42 0.36 -1.47 2.29
C HIS A 42 0.15 -1.26 0.79
N LEU A 43 0.65 -2.17 -0.04
CA LEU A 43 0.55 -2.05 -1.49
C LEU A 43 -0.90 -2.08 -1.96
N SER A 44 -1.73 -2.96 -1.40
CA SER A 44 -3.16 -3.07 -1.75
C SER A 44 -3.89 -1.77 -1.44
N GLU A 45 -3.72 -1.24 -0.22
CA GLU A 45 -4.31 0.02 0.22
C GLU A 45 -3.82 1.19 -0.63
N MET A 46 -2.51 1.33 -0.82
CA MET A 46 -1.91 2.41 -1.59
C MET A 46 -2.49 2.46 -3.01
N LEU A 47 -2.50 1.32 -3.72
CA LEU A 47 -3.02 1.25 -5.09
C LEU A 47 -4.52 1.56 -5.16
N ALA A 48 -5.31 1.00 -4.25
CA ALA A 48 -6.76 1.21 -4.22
C ALA A 48 -7.12 2.68 -3.95
N LEU A 49 -6.47 3.30 -2.97
CA LEU A 49 -6.73 4.70 -2.60
C LEU A 49 -6.26 5.65 -3.72
N ARG A 50 -5.07 5.46 -4.32
CA ARG A 50 -4.65 6.31 -5.45
C ARG A 50 -5.59 6.17 -6.64
N ALA A 51 -6.09 4.98 -6.93
CA ALA A 51 -7.08 4.77 -7.99
C ALA A 51 -8.38 5.53 -7.72
N ASP A 52 -8.92 5.48 -6.50
CA ASP A 52 -10.12 6.23 -6.11
C ASP A 52 -9.92 7.75 -6.17
N HIS A 53 -8.74 8.22 -5.73
CA HIS A 53 -8.41 9.63 -5.71
C HIS A 53 -8.02 10.21 -7.08
N THR A 54 -7.77 9.36 -8.07
CA THR A 54 -7.53 9.76 -9.46
C THR A 54 -8.81 9.72 -10.29
N ALA A 55 -9.53 8.60 -10.28
CA ALA A 55 -10.62 8.32 -11.21
C ALA A 55 -11.91 7.79 -10.54
N GLY A 56 -11.99 7.84 -9.22
CA GLY A 56 -13.12 7.35 -8.43
C GLY A 56 -13.85 8.46 -7.66
N SER A 57 -14.24 8.12 -6.44
CA SER A 57 -15.04 8.98 -5.57
C SER A 57 -14.23 10.06 -4.85
N ARG A 58 -12.90 9.90 -4.78
CA ARG A 58 -11.96 10.77 -4.06
C ARG A 58 -12.27 10.87 -2.56
N ARG A 59 -12.76 9.78 -1.97
CA ARG A 59 -13.21 9.74 -0.57
C ARG A 59 -12.59 8.60 0.22
N LEU A 60 -12.00 7.60 -0.42
CA LEU A 60 -11.43 6.48 0.31
C LEU A 60 -10.29 6.95 1.22
N THR A 61 -10.37 6.55 2.47
CA THR A 61 -9.33 6.72 3.47
C THR A 61 -8.69 5.37 3.80
N ARG A 62 -7.61 5.39 4.59
CA ARG A 62 -7.03 4.15 5.10
C ARG A 62 -8.04 3.35 5.89
N ASP A 63 -8.89 4.01 6.66
CA ASP A 63 -9.85 3.36 7.56
C ASP A 63 -11.03 2.70 6.82
N ASP A 64 -11.19 2.98 5.52
CA ASP A 64 -12.15 2.31 4.66
C ASP A 64 -11.59 1.02 4.04
N HIS A 65 -10.26 0.86 3.99
CA HIS A 65 -9.64 -0.25 3.27
C HIS A 65 -9.45 -1.49 4.18
N PRO A 66 -10.11 -2.63 3.89
CA PRO A 66 -9.99 -3.82 4.72
C PRO A 66 -8.57 -4.36 4.81
N VAL A 67 -8.17 -4.82 5.99
CA VAL A 67 -6.90 -5.56 6.18
C VAL A 67 -7.18 -7.06 6.10
N PRO A 68 -6.62 -7.78 5.11
CA PRO A 68 -6.83 -9.22 4.96
C PRO A 68 -6.25 -10.02 6.13
N GLY A 69 -6.99 -11.05 6.57
CA GLY A 69 -6.58 -11.95 7.66
C GLY A 69 -5.84 -13.20 7.21
N ASP A 70 -5.85 -13.50 5.91
CA ASP A 70 -5.25 -14.69 5.34
C ASP A 70 -4.54 -14.40 4.00
N ARG A 71 -3.77 -15.38 3.54
CA ARG A 71 -2.95 -15.30 2.33
C ARG A 71 -3.78 -15.01 1.07
N ASP A 72 -4.87 -15.73 0.88
CA ASP A 72 -5.62 -15.68 -0.38
C ASP A 72 -6.37 -14.35 -0.50
N ALA A 73 -6.96 -13.89 0.60
CA ALA A 73 -7.53 -12.55 0.71
C ALA A 73 -6.48 -11.45 0.49
N ALA A 74 -5.25 -11.61 1.02
CA ALA A 74 -4.17 -10.65 0.79
C ALA A 74 -3.74 -10.55 -0.68
N VAL A 75 -3.60 -11.70 -1.36
CA VAL A 75 -3.26 -11.73 -2.78
C VAL A 75 -4.41 -11.17 -3.63
N ALA A 76 -5.66 -11.47 -3.28
CA ALA A 76 -6.82 -10.94 -3.97
C ALA A 76 -6.92 -9.41 -3.83
N ALA A 77 -6.71 -8.87 -2.62
CA ALA A 77 -6.69 -7.43 -2.37
C ALA A 77 -5.61 -6.71 -3.19
N PHE A 78 -4.39 -7.28 -3.25
CA PHE A 78 -3.32 -6.71 -4.06
C PHE A 78 -3.66 -6.70 -5.56
N ARG A 79 -4.21 -7.80 -6.07
CA ARG A 79 -4.66 -7.88 -7.47
C ARG A 79 -5.77 -6.88 -7.77
N ALA A 80 -6.72 -6.70 -6.87
CA ALA A 80 -7.81 -5.74 -7.02
C ALA A 80 -7.28 -4.29 -7.04
N GLY A 81 -6.40 -3.94 -6.11
CA GLY A 81 -5.74 -2.63 -6.09
C GLY A 81 -4.93 -2.36 -7.37
N ALA A 82 -4.12 -3.32 -7.80
CA ALA A 82 -3.33 -3.20 -9.03
C ALA A 82 -4.23 -3.05 -10.28
N ALA A 83 -5.33 -3.79 -10.35
CA ALA A 83 -6.30 -3.67 -11.44
C ALA A 83 -7.00 -2.30 -11.43
N ALA A 84 -7.37 -1.78 -10.25
CA ALA A 84 -7.98 -0.47 -10.11
C ALA A 84 -7.02 0.64 -10.53
N TRP A 85 -5.76 0.59 -10.08
CA TRP A 85 -4.74 1.55 -10.49
C TRP A 85 -4.48 1.51 -11.99
N ARG A 86 -4.30 0.31 -12.55
CA ARG A 86 -4.16 0.12 -14.01
C ARG A 86 -5.35 0.69 -14.77
N LYS A 87 -6.58 0.52 -14.27
CA LYS A 87 -7.78 1.08 -14.89
C LYS A 87 -7.76 2.62 -14.87
N ALA A 88 -7.32 3.24 -13.78
CA ALA A 88 -7.17 4.69 -13.69
C ALA A 88 -6.17 5.21 -14.74
N LEU A 89 -5.00 4.56 -14.86
CA LEU A 89 -3.98 4.92 -15.85
C LEU A 89 -4.47 4.79 -17.30
N LEU A 90 -5.23 3.74 -17.62
CA LEU A 90 -5.78 3.54 -18.96
C LEU A 90 -7.02 4.40 -19.26
N GLY A 91 -7.54 5.09 -18.25
CA GLY A 91 -8.69 5.97 -18.36
C GLY A 91 -8.34 7.42 -18.70
N VAL A 92 -7.05 7.74 -18.80
CA VAL A 92 -6.56 9.10 -19.07
C VAL A 92 -5.69 9.12 -20.32
N ASP A 93 -5.53 10.31 -20.90
CA ASP A 93 -4.64 10.56 -22.04
C ASP A 93 -3.32 11.21 -21.60
N ASP A 94 -2.43 11.48 -22.55
CA ASP A 94 -1.13 12.08 -22.27
C ASP A 94 -1.24 13.48 -21.65
N THR A 95 -2.29 14.25 -21.96
CA THR A 95 -2.53 15.58 -21.37
C THR A 95 -2.73 15.49 -19.85
N ALA A 96 -3.32 14.39 -19.38
CA ALA A 96 -3.53 14.18 -17.96
C ALA A 96 -2.21 14.02 -17.18
N LEU A 97 -1.13 13.58 -17.83
CA LEU A 97 0.18 13.38 -17.20
C LEU A 97 0.76 14.70 -16.65
N ASP A 98 0.51 15.81 -17.33
CA ASP A 98 0.95 17.15 -16.94
C ASP A 98 -0.03 17.86 -15.98
N THR A 99 -1.16 17.23 -15.65
CA THR A 99 -2.18 17.85 -14.80
C THR A 99 -1.79 17.74 -13.33
N VAL A 100 -1.49 18.90 -12.72
CA VAL A 100 -1.26 19.02 -11.28
C VAL A 100 -2.56 18.76 -10.51
N GLY A 101 -2.48 17.90 -9.49
CA GLY A 101 -3.62 17.58 -8.63
C GLY A 101 -4.70 16.73 -9.30
N LEU A 102 -4.36 16.01 -10.38
CA LEU A 102 -5.27 15.02 -10.95
C LEU A 102 -5.60 13.94 -9.91
N CYS A 103 -4.58 13.42 -9.22
CA CYS A 103 -4.76 12.60 -8.02
C CYS A 103 -4.90 13.52 -6.80
N THR A 104 -5.93 13.34 -5.98
CA THR A 104 -6.17 14.18 -4.78
C THR A 104 -5.99 13.43 -3.47
N TYR A 105 -5.12 12.42 -3.42
CA TYR A 105 -4.90 11.67 -2.19
C TYR A 105 -4.35 12.59 -1.08
N PRO A 106 -5.03 12.70 0.08
CA PRO A 106 -4.78 13.80 1.02
C PRO A 106 -3.59 13.59 1.97
N HIS A 107 -2.93 12.43 1.93
CA HIS A 107 -1.81 12.09 2.82
C HIS A 107 -0.50 11.90 2.06
N GLY A 108 -0.35 12.63 0.96
CA GLY A 108 0.86 12.78 0.15
C GLY A 108 0.84 14.13 -0.56
N SER A 109 1.84 14.39 -1.40
CA SER A 109 1.90 15.58 -2.25
C SER A 109 1.04 15.44 -3.51
N ASP A 110 0.19 14.40 -3.61
CA ASP A 110 -0.60 14.08 -4.81
C ASP A 110 -1.35 15.29 -5.41
N ALA A 111 -1.93 16.14 -4.56
CA ALA A 111 -2.67 17.33 -4.98
C ALA A 111 -1.78 18.48 -5.53
N GLU A 112 -0.47 18.42 -5.27
CA GLU A 112 0.51 19.48 -5.54
C GLU A 112 1.46 19.12 -6.69
N GLU A 113 1.50 17.84 -7.09
CA GLU A 113 2.41 17.33 -8.12
C GLU A 113 1.68 17.05 -9.44
N PRO A 114 2.38 17.11 -10.59
CA PRO A 114 1.83 16.63 -11.86
C PRO A 114 1.57 15.12 -11.78
N PHE A 115 0.55 14.66 -12.50
CA PHE A 115 0.14 13.25 -12.41
C PHE A 115 1.27 12.27 -12.75
N ILE A 116 2.16 12.61 -13.68
CA ILE A 116 3.30 11.76 -14.04
C ILE A 116 4.22 11.45 -12.85
N ASP A 117 4.41 12.38 -11.93
CA ASP A 117 5.24 12.17 -10.74
C ASP A 117 4.55 11.21 -9.75
N ILE A 118 3.23 11.25 -9.69
CA ILE A 118 2.42 10.29 -8.93
C ILE A 118 2.50 8.90 -9.55
N VAL A 119 2.40 8.79 -10.89
CA VAL A 119 2.59 7.52 -11.59
C VAL A 119 3.99 6.94 -11.34
N TRP A 120 5.02 7.79 -11.45
CA TRP A 120 6.39 7.40 -11.17
C TRP A 120 6.55 6.91 -9.73
N TRP A 121 6.05 7.67 -8.75
CA TRP A 121 6.18 7.33 -7.32
C TRP A 121 5.46 6.03 -6.97
N VAL A 122 4.23 5.82 -7.47
CA VAL A 122 3.48 4.57 -7.24
C VAL A 122 4.26 3.37 -7.80
N ASN A 123 4.90 3.52 -8.97
CA ASN A 123 5.74 2.46 -9.52
C ASN A 123 6.99 2.20 -8.65
N GLN A 124 7.62 3.24 -8.10
CA GLN A 124 8.74 3.07 -7.16
C GLN A 124 8.32 2.30 -5.91
N GLU A 125 7.18 2.63 -5.31
CA GLU A 125 6.65 1.92 -4.13
C GLU A 125 6.39 0.43 -4.41
N VAL A 126 5.79 0.11 -5.57
CA VAL A 126 5.55 -1.28 -5.99
C VAL A 126 6.87 -2.04 -6.17
N LEU A 127 7.86 -1.44 -6.84
CA LEU A 127 9.16 -2.05 -7.04
C LEU A 127 9.92 -2.23 -5.71
N HIS A 128 9.93 -1.20 -4.88
CA HIS A 128 10.62 -1.20 -3.59
C HIS A 128 10.07 -2.30 -2.67
N HIS A 129 8.77 -2.27 -2.36
CA HIS A 129 8.16 -3.26 -1.46
C HIS A 129 8.03 -4.64 -2.12
N GLY A 130 7.89 -4.71 -3.44
CA GLY A 130 7.94 -5.97 -4.18
C GLY A 130 9.28 -6.68 -4.04
N ALA A 131 10.39 -5.95 -4.13
CA ALA A 131 11.73 -6.49 -3.92
C ALA A 131 11.93 -6.97 -2.47
N GLU A 132 11.44 -6.22 -1.48
CA GLU A 132 11.50 -6.67 -0.08
C GLU A 132 10.69 -7.96 0.15
N ILE A 133 9.49 -8.06 -0.43
CA ILE A 133 8.68 -9.29 -0.36
C ILE A 133 9.42 -10.46 -0.99
N ALA A 134 10.02 -10.26 -2.18
CA ALA A 134 10.80 -11.30 -2.86
C ALA A 134 11.97 -11.79 -2.00
N LEU A 135 12.76 -10.86 -1.45
CA LEU A 135 13.88 -11.17 -0.57
C LEU A 135 13.45 -11.97 0.67
N ILE A 136 12.38 -11.54 1.35
CA ILE A 136 11.90 -12.24 2.55
C ILE A 136 11.42 -13.66 2.21
N ARG A 137 10.74 -13.85 1.08
CA ARG A 137 10.32 -15.18 0.62
C ARG A 137 11.51 -16.09 0.32
N ASP A 138 12.55 -15.57 -0.31
CA ASP A 138 13.78 -16.31 -0.59
C ASP A 138 14.50 -16.70 0.71
N LEU A 139 14.65 -15.76 1.65
CA LEU A 139 15.26 -16.05 2.96
C LEU A 139 14.47 -17.09 3.76
N TYR A 140 13.13 -17.07 3.69
CA TYR A 140 12.30 -18.07 4.34
C TYR A 140 12.51 -19.47 3.72
N ARG A 141 12.56 -19.55 2.39
CA ARG A 141 12.88 -20.79 1.67
C ARG A 141 14.26 -21.33 2.06
N GLU A 142 15.29 -20.47 2.06
CA GLU A 142 16.66 -20.84 2.41
C GLU A 142 16.80 -21.31 3.86
N ARG A 143 16.11 -20.66 4.81
CA ARG A 143 16.08 -21.10 6.21
C ARG A 143 15.44 -22.47 6.37
N GLY A 144 14.38 -22.77 5.61
CA GLY A 144 13.74 -24.09 5.60
C GLY A 144 14.64 -25.19 5.04
N VAL A 145 15.49 -24.88 4.05
CA VAL A 145 16.45 -25.83 3.45
C VAL A 145 17.62 -26.15 4.39
N ARG A 146 18.04 -25.20 5.24
CA ARG A 146 19.14 -25.37 6.20
C ARG A 146 18.72 -25.95 7.56
N GLY A 147 17.47 -26.37 7.70
CA GLY A 147 16.91 -26.94 8.92
C GLY A 147 17.05 -28.46 9.07
N HIS A 148 17.97 -29.10 8.32
CA HIS A 148 18.28 -30.54 8.39
C HIS A 148 19.75 -30.75 8.72
#